data_AF-A0A3D4PHA9-F1
#
_entry.id   AF-A0A3D4PHA9-F1
#
_cell.length_a   1.000
_cell.length_b   1.000
_cell.length_c   1.000
_cell.angle_alpha   90.00
_cell.angle_beta   90.00
_cell.angle_gamma   90.00
#
_symmetry.space_group_name_H-M   'P 1'
#
loop_
_entity.id
_entity.type
_entity.pdbx_description
1 polymer ?
#
loop_
_entity_poly.entity_id
_entity_poly.type
_entity_poly.pdbx_seq_one_letter_code
_entity_poly.pdbx_strand_id
1 'polypeptide(L)'
;MARELVLSYRVIAAGNRPRDHAQRDLLIGGWQKDPRCRGFRILIKNKDPRFYKNTLSLAKNNQETCARARAFQYMHAAALYRFQKCLEGNQRVSGILRSMLNCPPTLIYFDAKDLKRNGFRTCNRIRLCPYCLSRKVLSLYDRMCEDFKVGTNKCLALLAVTAQLDTSELTTSSSEGIDYQFKAIAKDVRNQLVNLAKKHLGFTGGLTVADAGPILFTNDNWSDGELIVDHYDGLELHTAVLGEIPFGKMSELEEKHSVDELKFSPIEFGNIECQPILTIRLCKERDALRSLLFGQAPSKHRGKNVIDGAFRFPPWYLATPSQWTQHHLATKSLKLYQFWGDWEKLYNECPTSKSKPKGFVNASVRRGRYKSQLNLITANNRRQYEKEQNLEILITRIRPIWVKLCNSLKRRPGWLLLLRKANEEGVDLSERQSRGIIKRLNNE
;
A
#
# COMPACT_ATOMS: atom_id res chain seq x y z
N MET A 1 21.60 -7.68 10.53
CA MET A 1 20.27 -8.32 10.73
C MET A 1 19.18 -7.82 9.78
N ALA A 2 18.54 -6.66 9.97
CA ALA A 2 17.42 -6.20 9.12
C ALA A 2 17.77 -6.18 7.61
N ARG A 3 18.95 -5.65 7.30
CA ARG A 3 19.50 -5.60 5.95
C ARG A 3 19.71 -7.00 5.36
N GLU A 4 20.32 -7.92 6.11
CA GLU A 4 20.58 -9.28 5.65
C GLU A 4 19.29 -10.03 5.38
N LEU A 5 18.28 -9.87 6.25
CA LEU A 5 16.96 -10.45 6.07
C LEU A 5 16.40 -10.06 4.70
N VAL A 6 16.29 -8.76 4.40
CA VAL A 6 15.70 -8.29 3.12
C VAL A 6 16.51 -8.72 1.90
N LEU A 7 17.83 -8.71 2.01
CA LEU A 7 18.72 -9.04 0.88
C LEU A 7 18.90 -10.55 0.67
N SER A 8 18.58 -11.37 1.68
CA SER A 8 18.72 -12.83 1.61
C SER A 8 17.76 -13.50 0.63
N TYR A 9 16.67 -12.83 0.26
CA TYR A 9 15.64 -13.41 -0.60
C TYR A 9 15.85 -13.09 -2.08
N ARG A 10 15.78 -14.13 -2.92
CA ARG A 10 15.73 -13.95 -4.36
C ARG A 10 14.31 -13.55 -4.78
N VAL A 11 14.18 -12.36 -5.38
CA VAL A 11 12.92 -11.91 -5.95
C VAL A 11 12.79 -12.47 -7.36
N ILE A 12 11.72 -13.20 -7.62
CA ILE A 12 11.45 -13.85 -8.92
C ILE A 12 10.47 -13.05 -9.78
N ALA A 13 9.64 -12.19 -9.16
CA ALA A 13 8.69 -11.35 -9.85
C ALA A 13 8.17 -10.20 -8.96
N ALA A 14 7.68 -9.15 -9.61
CA ALA A 14 6.85 -8.11 -9.01
C ALA A 14 5.38 -8.32 -9.36
N GLY A 15 4.48 -7.99 -8.44
CA GLY A 15 3.05 -7.91 -8.73
C GLY A 15 2.73 -6.75 -9.68
N ASN A 16 1.99 -7.03 -10.74
CA ASN A 16 1.56 -6.06 -11.76
C ASN A 16 0.08 -6.18 -12.15
N ARG A 17 -0.74 -6.72 -11.24
CA ARG A 17 -2.19 -6.83 -11.42
C ARG A 17 -2.87 -5.59 -10.83
N PRO A 18 -4.11 -5.24 -11.23
CA PRO A 18 -4.91 -4.20 -10.56
C PRO A 18 -4.93 -4.33 -9.03
N ARG A 19 -5.00 -5.58 -8.57
CA ARG A 19 -4.94 -5.97 -7.16
C ARG A 19 -3.60 -5.60 -6.49
N ASP A 20 -2.49 -5.77 -7.21
CA ASP A 20 -1.16 -5.44 -6.70
C ASP A 20 -0.94 -3.92 -6.67
N HIS A 21 -1.57 -3.16 -7.57
CA HIS A 21 -1.58 -1.70 -7.53
C HIS A 21 -2.29 -1.18 -6.28
N ALA A 22 -3.45 -1.74 -5.92
CA ALA A 22 -4.16 -1.40 -4.68
C ALA A 22 -3.31 -1.66 -3.43
N GLN A 23 -2.62 -2.81 -3.35
CA GLN A 23 -1.67 -3.06 -2.26
C GLN A 23 -0.48 -2.10 -2.26
N ARG A 24 -0.02 -1.70 -3.44
CA ARG A 24 1.11 -0.77 -3.57
C ARG A 24 0.72 0.58 -3.03
N ASP A 25 -0.47 1.05 -3.35
CA ASP A 25 -1.00 2.31 -2.85
C ASP A 25 -1.16 2.30 -1.34
N LEU A 26 -1.75 1.24 -0.77
CA LEU A 26 -1.93 1.11 0.68
C LEU A 26 -0.60 1.13 1.45
N LEU A 27 0.44 0.48 0.91
CA LEU A 27 1.71 0.32 1.62
C LEU A 27 2.74 1.38 1.21
N ILE A 28 3.27 1.25 0.00
CA ILE A 28 4.35 2.09 -0.51
C ILE A 28 3.80 3.48 -0.83
N GLY A 29 2.62 3.56 -1.47
CA GLY A 29 1.98 4.82 -1.83
C GLY A 29 1.64 5.65 -0.60
N GLY A 30 1.09 5.03 0.45
CA GLY A 30 0.83 5.68 1.74
C GLY A 30 2.09 6.31 2.32
N TRP A 31 3.18 5.54 2.46
CA TRP A 31 4.45 6.09 2.97
C TRP A 31 5.13 7.07 2.02
N GLN A 32 4.93 6.98 0.71
CA GLN A 32 5.47 7.98 -0.22
C GLN A 32 4.77 9.34 -0.09
N LYS A 33 3.52 9.35 0.36
CA LYS A 33 2.70 10.55 0.51
C LYS A 33 2.76 11.12 1.92
N ASP A 34 2.95 10.27 2.91
CA ASP A 34 3.11 10.69 4.30
C ASP A 34 4.33 11.63 4.41
N PRO A 35 4.13 12.93 4.74
CA PRO A 35 5.22 13.89 4.83
C PRO A 35 6.25 13.48 5.89
N ARG A 36 5.83 12.72 6.90
CA ARG A 36 6.66 12.19 7.98
C ARG A 36 7.57 11.07 7.50
N CYS A 37 7.23 10.43 6.38
CA CYS A 37 8.03 9.35 5.82
C CYS A 37 9.24 9.84 4.98
N ARG A 38 9.94 10.90 5.41
CA ARG A 38 11.06 11.49 4.66
C ARG A 38 12.20 10.49 4.44
N GLY A 39 12.57 9.72 5.47
CA GLY A 39 13.63 8.71 5.37
C GLY A 39 13.35 7.65 4.30
N PHE A 40 12.12 7.15 4.22
CA PHE A 40 11.71 6.23 3.16
C PHE A 40 11.82 6.86 1.76
N ARG A 41 11.40 8.13 1.62
CA ARG A 41 11.52 8.86 0.35
C ARG A 41 12.98 9.08 -0.06
N ILE A 42 13.87 9.39 0.89
CA ILE A 42 15.31 9.52 0.65
C ILE A 42 15.88 8.18 0.16
N LEU A 43 15.57 7.07 0.84
CA LEU A 43 16.04 5.74 0.44
C LEU A 43 15.63 5.38 -0.99
N ILE A 44 14.39 5.70 -1.38
CA ILE A 44 13.92 5.47 -2.76
C ILE A 44 14.60 6.43 -3.74
N LYS A 45 14.70 7.72 -3.41
CA LYS A 45 15.26 8.77 -4.28
C LYS A 45 16.74 8.51 -4.58
N ASN A 46 17.50 8.08 -3.59
CA ASN A 46 18.94 7.80 -3.72
C ASN A 46 19.23 6.55 -4.54
N LYS A 47 18.19 5.78 -4.92
CA LYS A 47 18.30 4.54 -5.72
C LYS A 47 19.41 3.62 -5.21
N ASP A 48 19.44 3.39 -3.90
CA ASP A 48 20.48 2.58 -3.27
C ASP A 48 20.67 1.24 -4.02
N PRO A 49 21.83 1.02 -4.67
CA PRO A 49 22.08 -0.15 -5.53
C PRO A 49 21.80 -1.48 -4.82
N ARG A 50 21.88 -1.51 -3.49
CA ARG A 50 21.64 -2.69 -2.67
C ARG A 50 20.20 -3.19 -2.79
N PHE A 51 19.20 -2.31 -2.91
CA PHE A 51 17.80 -2.73 -3.08
C PHE A 51 17.51 -3.25 -4.50
N TYR A 52 18.31 -2.82 -5.47
CA TYR A 52 18.26 -3.30 -6.86
C TYR A 52 19.07 -4.60 -7.08
N LYS A 53 20.04 -4.90 -6.21
CA LYS A 53 20.81 -6.16 -6.22
C LYS A 53 19.87 -7.36 -6.24
N ASN A 54 20.04 -8.31 -7.16
CA ASN A 54 19.12 -9.47 -7.34
C ASN A 54 17.73 -9.12 -7.91
N THR A 55 17.51 -7.92 -8.45
CA THR A 55 16.32 -7.58 -9.26
C THR A 55 16.66 -7.28 -10.72
N LEU A 56 17.95 -7.20 -11.07
CA LEU A 56 18.44 -6.82 -12.41
C LEU A 56 17.93 -7.72 -13.53
N SER A 57 17.55 -8.96 -13.23
CA SER A 57 16.94 -9.88 -14.21
C SER A 57 15.45 -9.61 -14.48
N LEU A 58 14.84 -8.65 -13.78
CA LEU A 58 13.46 -8.25 -13.99
C LEU A 58 13.39 -7.07 -14.97
N ALA A 59 12.25 -6.91 -15.65
CA ALA A 59 11.95 -5.72 -16.44
C ALA A 59 12.15 -4.43 -15.62
N LYS A 60 12.64 -3.35 -16.23
CA LYS A 60 12.95 -2.07 -15.56
C LYS A 60 11.83 -1.54 -14.65
N ASN A 61 10.57 -1.60 -15.10
CA ASN A 61 9.40 -1.15 -14.31
C ASN A 61 9.17 -2.04 -13.06
N ASN A 62 9.51 -3.33 -13.17
CA ASN A 62 9.44 -4.29 -12.06
C ASN A 62 10.63 -4.10 -11.10
N GLN A 63 11.81 -3.76 -11.61
CA GLN A 63 12.98 -3.46 -10.77
C GLN A 63 12.67 -2.34 -9.77
N GLU A 64 12.10 -1.24 -10.25
CA GLU A 64 11.75 -0.11 -9.39
C GLU A 64 10.69 -0.48 -8.34
N THR A 65 9.65 -1.22 -8.76
CA THR A 65 8.63 -1.73 -7.83
C THR A 65 9.25 -2.62 -6.76
N CYS A 66 10.14 -3.53 -7.15
CA CYS A 66 10.85 -4.41 -6.23
C CYS A 66 11.77 -3.65 -5.28
N ALA A 67 12.51 -2.66 -5.78
CA ALA A 67 13.39 -1.84 -4.97
C ALA A 67 12.60 -1.05 -3.92
N ARG A 68 11.47 -0.44 -4.29
CA ARG A 68 10.57 0.26 -3.36
C ARG A 68 9.97 -0.69 -2.33
N ALA A 69 9.54 -1.88 -2.74
CA ALA A 69 9.01 -2.91 -1.83
C ALA A 69 10.07 -3.41 -0.84
N ARG A 70 11.31 -3.56 -1.28
CA ARG A 70 12.45 -3.92 -0.42
C ARG A 70 12.85 -2.82 0.53
N ALA A 71 12.87 -1.57 0.08
CA ALA A 71 13.09 -0.43 0.96
C ALA A 71 12.02 -0.38 2.05
N PHE A 72 10.74 -0.61 1.70
CA PHE A 72 9.64 -0.70 2.66
C PHE A 72 9.85 -1.84 3.64
N GLN A 73 10.20 -3.03 3.14
CA GLN A 73 10.47 -4.20 3.97
C GLN A 73 11.65 -3.97 4.92
N TYR A 74 12.70 -3.30 4.45
CA TYR A 74 13.88 -2.97 5.24
C TYR A 74 13.51 -2.05 6.40
N MET A 75 12.80 -0.96 6.12
CA MET A 75 12.35 -0.02 7.16
C MET A 75 11.43 -0.70 8.17
N HIS A 76 10.51 -1.55 7.72
CA HIS A 76 9.65 -2.32 8.61
C HIS A 76 10.47 -3.30 9.48
N ALA A 77 11.39 -4.07 8.89
CA ALA A 77 12.22 -5.00 9.63
C ALA A 77 13.13 -4.29 10.63
N ALA A 78 13.74 -3.17 10.24
CA ALA A 78 14.58 -2.35 11.12
C ALA A 78 13.80 -1.87 12.36
N ALA A 79 12.56 -1.41 12.17
CA ALA A 79 11.67 -1.05 13.27
C ALA A 79 11.43 -2.23 14.23
N LEU A 80 11.11 -3.40 13.68
CA LEU A 80 10.84 -4.59 14.49
C LEU A 80 12.07 -5.09 15.27
N TYR A 81 13.27 -5.03 14.68
CA TYR A 81 14.50 -5.36 15.39
C TYR A 81 14.78 -4.37 16.53
N ARG A 82 14.56 -3.07 16.30
CA ARG A 82 14.65 -2.04 17.36
C ARG A 82 13.69 -2.36 18.51
N PHE A 83 12.42 -2.63 18.19
CA PHE A 83 11.43 -3.00 19.21
C PHE A 83 11.79 -4.29 19.94
N GLN A 84 12.32 -5.29 19.21
CA GLN A 84 12.70 -6.55 19.80
C GLN A 84 13.80 -6.33 20.84
N LYS A 85 14.83 -5.55 20.52
CA LYS A 85 15.96 -5.22 21.42
C LYS A 85 15.50 -4.46 22.67
N CYS A 86 14.56 -3.53 22.53
CA CYS A 86 14.06 -2.76 23.67
C CYS A 86 13.06 -3.53 24.54
N LEU A 87 12.46 -4.61 24.02
CA LEU A 87 11.39 -5.37 24.68
C LEU A 87 11.81 -6.81 25.00
N GLU A 88 13.12 -7.10 25.07
CA GLU A 88 13.67 -8.45 25.25
C GLU A 88 13.18 -9.16 26.54
N GLY A 89 12.76 -8.40 27.56
CA GLY A 89 12.17 -8.94 28.78
C GLY A 89 10.73 -9.45 28.66
N ASN A 90 10.01 -9.14 27.57
CA ASN A 90 8.62 -9.55 27.39
C ASN A 90 8.51 -10.68 26.35
N GLN A 91 8.52 -11.94 26.82
CA GLN A 91 8.47 -13.13 25.95
C GLN A 91 7.29 -13.12 24.98
N ARG A 92 6.12 -12.63 25.43
CA ARG A 92 4.90 -12.55 24.60
C ARG A 92 5.09 -11.57 23.44
N VAL A 93 5.64 -10.39 23.71
CA VAL A 93 5.91 -9.37 22.69
C VAL A 93 7.01 -9.84 21.73
N SER A 94 8.08 -10.45 22.25
CA SER A 94 9.16 -11.03 21.44
C SER A 94 8.63 -12.05 20.43
N GLY A 95 7.70 -12.93 20.85
CA GLY A 95 7.03 -13.87 19.95
C GLY A 95 6.21 -13.20 18.84
N ILE A 96 5.53 -12.10 19.15
CA ILE A 96 4.77 -11.30 18.16
C ILE A 96 5.71 -10.67 17.14
N LEU A 97 6.77 -10.00 17.60
CA LEU A 97 7.75 -9.33 16.73
C LEU A 97 8.46 -10.32 15.81
N ARG A 98 8.86 -11.49 16.34
CA ARG A 98 9.45 -12.58 15.54
C ARG A 98 8.47 -13.12 14.49
N SER A 99 7.20 -13.31 14.87
CA SER A 99 6.17 -13.73 13.91
C SER A 99 5.97 -12.69 12.80
N MET A 100 6.04 -11.39 13.12
CA MET A 100 5.93 -10.31 12.14
C MET A 100 7.15 -10.22 11.21
N LEU A 101 8.37 -10.38 11.74
CA LEU A 101 9.61 -10.44 10.94
C LEU A 101 9.55 -11.58 9.91
N ASN A 102 8.97 -12.72 10.30
CA ASN A 102 8.77 -13.87 9.42
C ASN A 102 7.49 -13.81 8.59
N CYS A 103 6.72 -12.73 8.66
CA CYS A 103 5.54 -12.57 7.82
C CYS A 103 5.99 -12.25 6.39
N PRO A 104 5.60 -13.03 5.38
CA PRO A 104 6.05 -12.80 4.02
C PRO A 104 5.57 -11.42 3.55
N PRO A 105 6.40 -10.61 2.89
CA PRO A 105 5.95 -9.33 2.38
C PRO A 105 4.97 -9.52 1.21
N THR A 106 4.17 -8.50 0.94
CA THR A 106 3.28 -8.43 -0.23
C THR A 106 3.96 -7.65 -1.36
N LEU A 107 3.41 -7.66 -2.58
CA LEU A 107 3.91 -6.97 -3.80
C LEU A 107 5.08 -7.61 -4.55
N ILE A 108 5.91 -8.39 -3.87
CA ILE A 108 7.03 -9.12 -4.47
C ILE A 108 6.90 -10.61 -4.21
N TYR A 109 7.25 -11.40 -5.22
CA TYR A 109 7.23 -12.85 -5.15
C TYR A 109 8.66 -13.37 -5.00
N PHE A 110 8.84 -14.30 -4.06
CA PHE A 110 10.13 -14.92 -3.77
C PHE A 110 10.18 -16.34 -4.28
N ASP A 111 11.40 -16.85 -4.43
CA ASP A 111 11.64 -18.26 -4.72
C ASP A 111 10.95 -19.14 -3.65
N ALA A 112 10.22 -20.16 -4.09
CA ALA A 112 9.52 -21.08 -3.22
C ALA A 112 10.48 -21.86 -2.29
N LYS A 113 11.74 -22.07 -2.71
CA LYS A 113 12.77 -22.69 -1.87
C LYS A 113 13.11 -21.79 -0.69
N ASP A 114 13.26 -20.48 -0.93
CA ASP A 114 13.49 -19.48 0.12
C ASP A 114 12.29 -19.41 1.08
N LEU A 115 11.06 -19.51 0.56
CA LEU A 115 9.86 -19.49 1.40
C LEU A 115 9.73 -20.73 2.30
N LYS A 116 10.07 -21.92 1.77
CA LYS A 116 10.02 -23.17 2.55
C LYS A 116 11.11 -23.23 3.61
N ARG A 117 12.36 -22.87 3.25
CA ARG A 117 13.52 -22.90 4.17
C ARG A 117 13.30 -22.04 5.41
N ASN A 118 12.58 -20.94 5.27
CA ASN A 118 12.36 -19.97 6.34
C ASN A 118 11.02 -20.14 7.07
N GLY A 119 10.22 -21.17 6.74
CA GLY A 119 8.98 -21.48 7.46
C GLY A 119 7.92 -20.37 7.42
N PHE A 120 7.84 -19.61 6.32
CA PHE A 120 6.97 -18.43 6.23
C PHE A 120 5.51 -18.75 6.53
N ARG A 121 4.96 -18.05 7.53
CA ARG A 121 3.54 -18.07 7.87
C ARG A 121 3.06 -16.64 8.03
N THR A 122 1.85 -16.35 7.56
CA THR A 122 1.24 -15.05 7.83
C THR A 122 1.03 -14.92 9.34
N CYS A 123 1.50 -13.82 9.92
CA CYS A 123 1.36 -13.60 11.37
C CYS A 123 -0.09 -13.31 11.80
N ASN A 124 -0.97 -13.01 10.84
CA ASN A 124 -2.38 -12.65 11.04
C ASN A 124 -2.62 -11.45 11.98
N ARG A 125 -1.57 -10.66 12.28
CA ARG A 125 -1.65 -9.43 13.09
C ARG A 125 -2.03 -8.25 12.20
N ILE A 126 -3.29 -8.18 11.81
CA ILE A 126 -3.80 -7.22 10.82
C ILE A 126 -3.54 -5.76 11.22
N ARG A 127 -3.56 -5.41 12.52
CA ARG A 127 -3.32 -4.04 13.03
C ARG A 127 -1.85 -3.66 13.21
N LEU A 128 -0.95 -4.63 13.18
CA LEU A 128 0.49 -4.42 13.46
C LEU A 128 1.36 -4.68 12.24
N CYS A 129 0.99 -5.67 11.43
CA CYS A 129 1.77 -6.11 10.30
C CYS A 129 1.20 -5.50 9.00
N PRO A 130 1.99 -4.71 8.26
CA PRO A 130 1.53 -4.06 7.04
C PRO A 130 1.07 -5.08 6.01
N TYR A 131 1.74 -6.23 5.96
CA TYR A 131 1.43 -7.30 5.01
C TYR A 131 0.15 -8.06 5.36
N CYS A 132 -0.20 -8.18 6.64
CA CYS A 132 -1.47 -8.77 7.03
C CYS A 132 -2.61 -7.78 6.84
N LEU A 133 -2.38 -6.50 7.15
CA LEU A 133 -3.30 -5.41 6.83
C LEU A 133 -3.62 -5.42 5.34
N SER A 134 -2.58 -5.36 4.49
CA SER A 134 -2.76 -5.26 3.05
C SER A 134 -3.49 -6.47 2.46
N ARG A 135 -3.25 -7.68 2.95
CA ARG A 135 -4.01 -8.86 2.53
C ARG A 135 -5.48 -8.76 2.91
N LYS A 136 -5.77 -8.29 4.14
CA LYS A 136 -7.14 -8.20 4.64
C LYS A 136 -7.93 -7.10 3.94
N VAL A 137 -7.35 -5.91 3.81
CA VAL A 137 -7.98 -4.78 3.12
C VAL A 137 -8.19 -5.10 1.64
N LEU A 138 -7.21 -5.74 0.99
CA LEU A 138 -7.38 -6.13 -0.41
C LEU A 138 -8.46 -7.18 -0.60
N SER A 139 -8.60 -8.12 0.34
CA SER A 139 -9.72 -9.06 0.33
C SER A 139 -11.06 -8.36 0.52
N LEU A 140 -11.11 -7.24 1.25
CA LEU A 140 -12.31 -6.42 1.36
C LEU A 140 -12.57 -5.69 0.04
N TYR A 141 -11.56 -5.02 -0.51
CA TYR A 141 -11.64 -4.31 -1.79
C TYR A 141 -12.12 -5.22 -2.93
N ASP A 142 -11.59 -6.44 -3.04
CA ASP A 142 -12.02 -7.40 -4.07
C ASP A 142 -13.52 -7.72 -3.96
N ARG A 143 -14.04 -7.88 -2.73
CA ARG A 143 -15.47 -8.13 -2.47
C ARG A 143 -16.32 -6.93 -2.85
N MET A 144 -15.94 -5.75 -2.36
CA MET A 144 -16.64 -4.50 -2.69
C MET A 144 -16.67 -4.26 -4.21
N CYS A 145 -15.57 -4.51 -4.92
CA CYS A 145 -15.54 -4.41 -6.39
C CYS A 145 -16.45 -5.41 -7.11
N GLU A 146 -16.78 -6.56 -6.51
CA GLU A 146 -17.76 -7.50 -7.07
C GLU A 146 -19.17 -6.94 -6.90
N ASP A 147 -19.46 -6.35 -5.74
CA ASP A 147 -20.77 -5.78 -5.40
C ASP A 147 -21.10 -4.49 -6.19
N PHE A 148 -20.10 -3.64 -6.48
CA PHE A 148 -20.30 -2.35 -7.18
C PHE A 148 -20.53 -2.42 -8.69
N LYS A 149 -20.58 -3.60 -9.31
CA LYS A 149 -20.64 -3.74 -10.79
C LYS A 149 -22.01 -3.40 -11.43
N VAL A 150 -22.94 -2.80 -10.69
CA VAL A 150 -24.31 -2.55 -11.16
C VAL A 150 -24.59 -1.05 -11.21
N GLY A 151 -25.10 -0.57 -12.35
CA GLY A 151 -25.31 0.85 -12.70
C GLY A 151 -26.35 1.58 -11.85
N THR A 152 -26.06 1.74 -10.56
CA THR A 152 -26.92 2.46 -9.62
C THR A 152 -26.65 3.97 -9.67
N ASN A 153 -27.69 4.79 -9.53
CA ASN A 153 -27.63 6.26 -9.32
C ASN A 153 -27.03 6.63 -7.95
N LYS A 154 -25.95 5.97 -7.53
CA LYS A 154 -25.33 6.10 -6.23
C LYS A 154 -23.85 6.46 -6.37
N CYS A 155 -23.34 7.20 -5.41
CA CYS A 155 -21.93 7.59 -5.32
C CYS A 155 -21.35 7.07 -4.00
N LEU A 156 -20.03 6.92 -3.92
CA LEU A 156 -19.39 6.65 -2.64
C LEU A 156 -18.80 7.90 -2.05
N ALA A 157 -19.01 8.04 -0.75
CA ALA A 157 -18.43 9.11 0.04
C ALA A 157 -17.72 8.51 1.25
N LEU A 158 -16.57 9.08 1.56
CA LEU A 158 -15.79 8.78 2.75
C LEU A 158 -15.85 10.00 3.66
N LEU A 159 -16.48 9.85 4.81
CA LEU A 159 -16.40 10.82 5.90
C LEU A 159 -15.39 10.30 6.92
N ALA A 160 -14.39 11.09 7.28
CA ALA A 160 -13.37 10.67 8.24
C ALA A 160 -13.10 11.75 9.29
N VAL A 161 -12.65 11.32 10.45
CA VAL A 161 -12.24 12.18 11.56
C VAL A 161 -10.95 11.62 12.16
N THR A 162 -10.07 12.53 12.58
CA THR A 162 -8.88 12.19 13.35
C THR A 162 -8.98 12.87 14.70
N ALA A 163 -8.86 12.09 15.77
CA ALA A 163 -8.88 12.55 17.14
C ALA A 163 -7.53 12.32 17.80
N GLN A 164 -6.95 13.36 18.38
CA GLN A 164 -5.76 13.19 19.22
C GLN A 164 -6.22 12.69 20.59
N LEU A 165 -5.64 11.57 21.02
CA LEU A 165 -5.87 11.00 22.33
C LEU A 165 -4.66 11.30 23.20
N ASP A 166 -4.89 12.00 24.30
CA ASP A 166 -3.89 12.14 25.35
C ASP A 166 -3.70 10.79 26.04
N THR A 167 -2.50 10.22 25.93
CA THR A 167 -2.22 8.92 26.55
C THR A 167 -1.93 9.05 28.05
N SER A 168 -1.66 10.26 28.56
CA SER A 168 -1.52 10.50 29.99
C SER A 168 -2.81 10.17 30.73
N GLU A 169 -3.98 10.48 30.16
CA GLU A 169 -5.29 10.10 30.69
C GLU A 169 -5.55 8.57 30.64
N LEU A 170 -4.89 7.87 29.70
CA LEU A 170 -4.99 6.41 29.55
C LEU A 170 -4.10 5.63 30.55
N THR A 171 -3.22 6.31 31.30
CA THR A 171 -2.19 5.64 32.13
C THR A 171 -2.65 5.14 33.49
N THR A 172 -3.88 5.42 33.92
CA THR A 172 -4.29 5.19 35.32
C THR A 172 -4.78 3.77 35.65
N SER A 173 -4.83 2.85 34.71
CA SER A 173 -5.28 1.48 35.00
C SER A 173 -4.65 0.44 34.06
N SER A 174 -4.58 -0.81 34.53
CA SER A 174 -4.01 -2.00 33.90
C SER A 174 -4.10 -2.08 32.36
N SER A 175 -3.33 -2.98 31.72
CA SER A 175 -3.40 -3.23 30.26
C SER A 175 -4.80 -3.59 29.70
N GLU A 176 -5.77 -3.85 30.58
CA GLU A 176 -7.19 -4.03 30.29
C GLU A 176 -7.95 -2.69 30.27
N GLY A 177 -7.58 -1.73 31.12
CA GLY A 177 -8.14 -0.37 31.16
C GLY A 177 -7.94 0.40 29.86
N ILE A 178 -6.73 0.40 29.30
CA ILE A 178 -6.41 1.07 28.02
C ILE A 178 -7.25 0.50 26.87
N ASP A 179 -7.36 -0.83 26.77
CA ASP A 179 -8.15 -1.51 25.72
C ASP A 179 -9.64 -1.18 25.85
N TYR A 180 -10.16 -1.11 27.09
CA TYR A 180 -11.56 -0.80 27.33
C TYR A 180 -11.90 0.66 27.02
N GLN A 181 -11.10 1.61 27.52
CA GLN A 181 -11.29 3.05 27.27
C GLN A 181 -11.20 3.35 25.77
N PHE A 182 -10.17 2.84 25.09
CA PHE A 182 -10.02 3.06 23.65
C PHE A 182 -11.21 2.50 22.86
N LYS A 183 -11.69 1.29 23.19
CA LYS A 183 -12.90 0.74 22.57
C LYS A 183 -14.12 1.62 22.77
N ALA A 184 -14.30 2.18 23.97
CA ALA A 184 -15.43 3.03 24.28
C ALA A 184 -15.38 4.32 23.43
N ILE A 185 -14.23 5.00 23.40
CA ILE A 185 -14.00 6.19 22.59
C ILE A 185 -14.21 5.87 21.09
N ALA A 186 -13.55 4.83 20.58
CA ALA A 186 -13.66 4.45 19.17
C ALA A 186 -15.09 4.04 18.78
N LYS A 187 -15.83 3.40 19.69
CA LYS A 187 -17.25 3.07 19.48
C LYS A 187 -18.09 4.34 19.41
N ASP A 188 -17.87 5.29 20.31
CA ASP A 188 -18.67 6.51 20.38
C ASP A 188 -18.41 7.43 19.19
N VAL A 189 -17.16 7.76 18.90
CA VAL A 189 -16.75 8.55 17.72
C VAL A 189 -17.34 7.95 16.44
N ARG A 190 -17.28 6.62 16.30
CA ARG A 190 -17.90 5.92 15.17
C ARG A 190 -19.41 6.11 15.12
N ASN A 191 -20.12 5.99 16.24
CA ASN A 191 -21.58 6.16 16.28
C ASN A 191 -21.96 7.60 15.89
N GLN A 192 -21.26 8.59 16.44
CA GLN A 192 -21.45 9.99 16.09
C GLN A 192 -21.20 10.23 14.59
N LEU A 193 -20.09 9.70 14.06
CA LEU A 193 -19.73 9.85 12.65
C LEU A 193 -20.76 9.18 11.71
N VAL A 194 -21.28 7.99 12.08
CA VAL A 194 -22.35 7.30 11.34
C VAL A 194 -23.65 8.11 11.38
N ASN A 195 -24.03 8.63 12.54
CA ASN A 195 -25.25 9.44 12.69
C ASN A 195 -25.15 10.72 11.84
N LEU A 196 -24.00 11.36 11.85
CA LEU A 196 -23.73 12.55 11.07
C LEU A 196 -23.78 12.25 9.56
N ALA A 197 -23.14 11.16 9.12
CA ALA A 197 -23.18 10.72 7.72
C ALA A 197 -24.61 10.38 7.26
N LYS A 198 -25.42 9.74 8.11
CA LYS A 198 -26.84 9.47 7.81
C LYS A 198 -27.65 10.75 7.72
N LYS A 199 -27.55 11.62 8.73
CA LYS A 199 -28.37 12.83 8.87
C LYS A 199 -28.08 13.85 7.78
N HIS A 200 -26.80 14.11 7.49
CA HIS A 200 -26.40 15.20 6.60
C HIS A 200 -26.13 14.75 5.17
N LEU A 201 -25.65 13.52 4.98
CA LEU A 201 -25.23 13.02 3.66
C LEU A 201 -26.17 11.94 3.12
N GLY A 202 -27.15 11.48 3.90
CA GLY A 202 -28.08 10.44 3.49
C GLY A 202 -27.40 9.10 3.23
N PHE A 203 -26.32 8.78 3.96
CA PHE A 203 -25.60 7.52 3.76
C PHE A 203 -26.56 6.33 3.94
N THR A 204 -26.67 5.52 2.90
CA THR A 204 -27.44 4.26 2.91
C THR A 204 -26.47 3.09 3.05
N GLY A 205 -26.43 2.53 4.26
CA GLY A 205 -25.45 1.52 4.63
C GLY A 205 -24.00 1.97 4.49
N GLY A 206 -23.08 1.10 4.86
CA GLY A 206 -21.66 1.34 4.64
C GLY A 206 -20.76 0.41 5.42
N LEU A 207 -19.50 0.80 5.46
CA LEU A 207 -18.51 0.24 6.37
C LEU A 207 -17.90 1.34 7.21
N THR A 208 -17.57 0.99 8.44
CA THR A 208 -16.83 1.83 9.38
C THR A 208 -15.47 1.22 9.63
N VAL A 209 -14.45 2.06 9.69
CA VAL A 209 -13.09 1.73 10.08
C VAL A 209 -12.72 2.62 11.24
N ALA A 210 -12.12 2.04 12.27
CA ALA A 210 -11.48 2.79 13.35
C ALA A 210 -10.09 2.19 13.55
N ASP A 211 -9.04 2.99 13.59
CA ASP A 211 -7.69 2.57 13.89
C ASP A 211 -6.98 3.60 14.76
N ALA A 212 -5.98 3.17 15.52
CA ALA A 212 -5.03 4.07 16.15
C ALA A 212 -3.77 4.20 15.29
N GLY A 213 -3.19 5.38 15.26
CA GLY A 213 -1.82 5.62 14.83
C GLY A 213 -1.03 6.26 15.97
N PRO A 214 0.30 6.14 15.99
CA PRO A 214 1.13 6.96 16.87
C PRO A 214 1.04 8.42 16.41
N ILE A 215 1.04 9.36 17.36
CA ILE A 215 1.29 10.76 17.05
C ILE A 215 2.78 10.90 16.73
N LEU A 216 3.08 11.41 15.55
CA LEU A 216 4.44 11.53 15.03
C LEU A 216 4.68 12.96 14.61
N PHE A 217 5.53 13.68 15.33
CA PHE A 217 6.02 14.99 14.94
C PHE A 217 7.30 14.83 14.10
N THR A 218 7.46 15.70 13.10
CA THR A 218 8.62 15.68 12.21
C THR A 218 9.53 16.86 12.51
N ASN A 219 10.37 16.70 13.51
CA ASN A 219 11.68 17.35 13.52
C ASN A 219 12.69 16.25 13.17
N ASP A 220 12.72 15.85 11.90
CA ASP A 220 13.65 14.82 11.42
C ASP A 220 15.07 15.40 11.38
N ASN A 221 15.83 15.22 12.47
CA ASN A 221 17.27 15.49 12.49
C ASN A 221 18.01 14.19 12.16
N TRP A 222 18.85 14.23 11.12
CA TRP A 222 19.76 13.14 10.80
C TRP A 222 21.11 13.44 11.45
N SER A 223 21.51 12.65 12.46
CA SER A 223 22.86 12.67 13.05
C SER A 223 23.48 11.29 12.91
N ASP A 224 24.73 11.21 12.48
CA ASP A 224 25.51 9.95 12.42
C ASP A 224 24.85 8.80 11.64
N GLY A 225 24.02 9.13 10.64
CA GLY A 225 23.27 8.15 9.85
C GLY A 225 22.06 7.55 10.57
N GLU A 226 21.74 8.03 11.77
CA GLU A 226 20.55 7.68 12.53
C GLU A 226 19.50 8.79 12.45
N LEU A 227 18.24 8.38 12.35
CA LEU A 227 17.10 9.27 12.33
C LEU A 227 16.71 9.60 13.78
N ILE A 228 16.91 10.85 14.19
CA ILE A 228 16.43 11.40 15.46
C ILE A 228 15.07 12.04 15.18
N VAL A 229 14.06 11.64 15.94
CA VAL A 229 12.68 12.12 15.81
C VAL A 229 12.26 12.64 17.19
N ASP A 230 11.90 13.92 17.27
CA ASP A 230 11.28 14.48 18.48
C ASP A 230 9.87 13.90 18.62
N HIS A 231 9.54 13.36 19.80
CA HIS A 231 8.36 12.52 20.00
C HIS A 231 7.36 13.14 20.98
N TYR A 232 6.09 12.86 20.74
CA TYR A 232 4.98 13.14 21.66
C TYR A 232 4.36 11.82 22.13
N ASP A 233 3.94 11.77 23.40
CA ASP A 233 3.31 10.61 24.02
C ASP A 233 1.80 10.62 23.75
N GLY A 234 1.41 10.16 22.57
CA GLY A 234 0.01 10.15 22.18
C GLY A 234 -0.36 9.16 21.08
N LEU A 235 -1.66 8.89 20.97
CA LEU A 235 -2.26 8.13 19.87
C LEU A 235 -3.24 9.01 19.10
N GLU A 236 -3.26 8.91 17.79
CA GLU A 236 -4.29 9.45 16.91
C GLU A 236 -5.33 8.36 16.64
N LEU A 237 -6.57 8.55 17.06
CA LEU A 237 -7.70 7.73 16.63
C LEU A 237 -8.19 8.24 15.27
N HIS A 238 -8.00 7.43 14.24
CA HIS A 238 -8.56 7.66 12.91
C HIS A 238 -9.85 6.84 12.76
N THR A 239 -10.98 7.53 12.57
CA THR A 239 -12.26 6.86 12.29
C THR A 239 -12.81 7.33 10.96
N ALA A 240 -13.26 6.40 10.13
CA ALA A 240 -13.81 6.69 8.82
C ALA A 240 -15.07 5.87 8.55
N VAL A 241 -16.04 6.49 7.90
CA VAL A 241 -17.27 5.87 7.39
C VAL A 241 -17.25 6.01 5.88
N LEU A 242 -17.32 4.88 5.19
CA LEU A 242 -17.51 4.81 3.75
C LEU A 242 -18.92 4.29 3.49
N GLY A 243 -19.71 5.05 2.74
CA GLY A 243 -21.10 4.68 2.45
C GLY A 243 -21.56 5.18 1.08
N GLU A 244 -22.76 4.75 0.72
CA GLU A 244 -23.42 5.15 -0.53
C GLU A 244 -24.30 6.38 -0.30
N ILE A 245 -24.15 7.39 -1.17
CA ILE A 245 -25.01 8.57 -1.23
C ILE A 245 -25.81 8.59 -2.54
N PRO A 246 -27.07 9.06 -2.52
CA PRO A 246 -27.83 9.29 -3.74
C PRO A 246 -27.15 10.35 -4.63
N PHE A 247 -27.17 10.15 -5.95
CA PHE A 247 -26.56 11.12 -6.89
C PHE A 247 -27.14 12.53 -6.74
N GLY A 248 -28.46 12.66 -6.55
CA GLY A 248 -29.09 13.97 -6.34
C GLY A 248 -28.58 14.71 -5.09
N LYS A 249 -28.19 13.97 -4.03
CA LYS A 249 -27.61 14.57 -2.82
C LYS A 249 -26.20 15.08 -3.07
N MET A 250 -25.42 14.38 -3.90
CA MET A 250 -24.10 14.85 -4.32
C MET A 250 -24.22 16.17 -5.08
N SER A 251 -25.14 16.28 -6.05
CA SER A 251 -25.31 17.52 -6.83
C SER A 251 -25.70 18.70 -5.94
N GLU A 252 -26.60 18.47 -4.97
CA GLU A 252 -26.94 19.49 -3.96
C GLU A 252 -25.72 19.93 -3.15
N LEU A 253 -24.83 19.00 -2.78
CA LEU A 253 -23.62 19.31 -2.01
C LEU A 253 -22.59 20.09 -2.84
N GLU A 254 -22.44 19.77 -4.13
CA GLU A 254 -21.56 20.49 -5.05
C GLU A 254 -22.06 21.91 -5.36
N GLU A 255 -23.38 22.12 -5.41
CA GLU A 255 -23.98 23.44 -5.64
C GLU A 255 -23.91 24.34 -4.40
N LYS A 256 -24.12 23.78 -3.20
CA LYS A 256 -24.18 24.57 -1.96
C LYS A 256 -22.81 24.87 -1.37
N HIS A 257 -21.82 24.03 -1.63
CA HIS A 257 -20.50 24.14 -1.05
C HIS A 257 -19.45 23.71 -2.08
N SER A 258 -18.29 24.36 -2.11
CA SER A 258 -17.11 23.64 -2.60
C SER A 258 -17.02 22.37 -1.75
N VAL A 259 -16.92 21.18 -2.35
CA VAL A 259 -16.93 19.89 -1.63
C VAL A 259 -15.88 19.85 -0.49
N ASP A 260 -14.85 20.69 -0.59
CA ASP A 260 -13.80 20.88 0.41
C ASP A 260 -14.19 21.78 1.62
N GLU A 261 -15.38 22.40 1.62
CA GLU A 261 -15.85 23.38 2.62
C GLU A 261 -17.03 22.91 3.49
N LEU A 262 -17.46 21.65 3.37
CA LEU A 262 -18.51 21.11 4.23
C LEU A 262 -18.01 21.02 5.69
N LYS A 263 -18.30 22.07 6.46
CA LYS A 263 -18.04 22.15 7.89
C LYS A 263 -19.13 21.40 8.63
N PHE A 264 -18.74 20.29 9.24
CA PHE A 264 -19.59 19.56 10.16
C PHE A 264 -19.42 20.13 11.56
N SER A 265 -20.47 20.01 12.38
CA SER A 265 -20.31 20.26 13.82
C SER A 265 -19.19 19.35 14.35
N PRO A 266 -18.29 19.88 15.20
CA PRO A 266 -17.30 19.06 15.86
C PRO A 266 -17.94 17.86 16.56
N ILE A 267 -17.22 16.74 16.52
CA ILE A 267 -17.51 15.57 17.34
C ILE A 267 -16.84 15.83 18.68
N GLU A 268 -17.65 15.89 19.73
CA GLU A 268 -17.20 16.08 21.11
C GLU A 268 -17.27 14.74 21.86
N PHE A 269 -16.17 14.40 22.54
CA PHE A 269 -16.13 13.29 23.48
C PHE A 269 -15.30 13.67 24.69
N GLY A 270 -15.97 13.96 25.83
CA GLY A 270 -15.28 14.50 27.00
C GLY A 270 -14.56 15.80 26.63
N ASN A 271 -13.23 15.83 26.80
CA ASN A 271 -12.37 16.98 26.45
C ASN A 271 -11.80 16.92 25.02
N ILE A 272 -12.19 15.91 24.22
CA ILE A 272 -11.66 15.71 22.87
C ILE A 272 -12.63 16.32 21.87
N GLU A 273 -12.23 17.41 21.23
CA GLU A 273 -12.96 18.04 20.12
C GLU A 273 -12.30 17.66 18.79
N CYS A 274 -13.08 17.15 17.84
CA CYS A 274 -12.56 16.75 16.53
C CYS A 274 -13.44 17.25 15.39
N GLN A 275 -12.83 17.87 14.39
CA GLN A 275 -13.53 18.36 13.20
C GLN A 275 -13.61 17.24 12.14
N PRO A 276 -14.82 16.77 11.76
CA PRO A 276 -14.97 15.80 10.69
C PRO A 276 -14.58 16.40 9.34
N ILE A 277 -13.93 15.59 8.49
CA ILE A 277 -13.52 15.97 7.13
C ILE A 277 -14.20 15.02 6.15
N LEU A 278 -14.91 15.58 5.17
CA LEU A 278 -15.57 14.81 4.12
C LEU A 278 -14.73 14.73 2.85
N THR A 279 -14.66 13.56 2.26
CA THR A 279 -14.09 13.33 0.94
C THR A 279 -15.09 12.54 0.09
N ILE A 280 -15.64 13.19 -0.94
CA ILE A 280 -16.56 12.55 -1.90
C ILE A 280 -15.78 12.16 -3.16
N ARG A 281 -16.03 10.96 -3.69
CA ARG A 281 -15.51 10.54 -5.00
C ARG A 281 -16.59 9.80 -5.78
N LEU A 282 -16.89 10.31 -6.97
CA LEU A 282 -17.81 9.66 -7.90
C LEU A 282 -17.28 8.28 -8.30
N CYS A 283 -17.90 7.23 -7.77
CA CYS A 283 -17.59 5.85 -8.12
C CYS A 283 -18.36 5.42 -9.37
N LYS A 284 -18.09 6.09 -10.50
CA LYS A 284 -18.40 5.49 -11.82
C LYS A 284 -17.35 4.45 -12.22
N GLU A 285 -16.20 4.42 -11.52
CA GLU A 285 -15.06 3.60 -11.88
C GLU A 285 -14.40 2.93 -10.66
N ARG A 286 -13.83 1.75 -10.88
CA ARG A 286 -13.09 0.94 -9.90
C ARG A 286 -11.98 1.73 -9.19
N ASP A 287 -11.38 2.70 -9.87
CA ASP A 287 -10.31 3.52 -9.31
C ASP A 287 -10.76 4.50 -8.23
N ALA A 288 -12.05 4.88 -8.20
CA ALA A 288 -12.59 5.75 -7.16
C ALA A 288 -12.70 5.02 -5.81
N LEU A 289 -13.18 3.77 -5.79
CA LEU A 289 -13.18 2.94 -4.58
C LEU A 289 -11.74 2.73 -4.07
N ARG A 290 -10.81 2.43 -4.97
CA ARG A 290 -9.39 2.31 -4.65
C ARG A 290 -8.86 3.61 -4.02
N SER A 291 -9.21 4.77 -4.57
CA SER A 291 -8.82 6.06 -4.01
C SER A 291 -9.40 6.28 -2.61
N LEU A 292 -10.66 5.91 -2.36
CA LEU A 292 -11.28 6.08 -1.05
C LEU A 292 -10.71 5.12 -0.01
N LEU A 293 -10.37 3.88 -0.38
CA LEU A 293 -9.83 2.91 0.57
C LEU A 293 -8.35 3.13 0.90
N PHE A 294 -7.55 3.55 -0.08
CA PHE A 294 -6.08 3.56 0.03
C PHE A 294 -5.45 4.96 -0.12
N GLY A 295 -6.23 5.96 -0.55
CA GLY A 295 -5.76 7.29 -0.95
C GLY A 295 -5.08 7.30 -2.32
N GLN A 296 -5.51 8.14 -3.28
CA GLN A 296 -4.71 8.51 -4.46
C GLN A 296 -3.82 9.73 -4.22
N ALA A 297 -2.91 10.04 -5.15
CA ALA A 297 -1.89 11.07 -4.97
C ALA A 297 -2.54 12.43 -4.64
N PRO A 298 -1.99 13.21 -3.69
CA PRO A 298 -2.39 14.59 -3.51
C PRO A 298 -1.89 15.35 -4.74
N SER A 299 -2.69 15.38 -5.80
CA SER A 299 -2.53 16.42 -6.80
C SER A 299 -2.98 17.72 -6.13
N LYS A 300 -1.99 18.52 -5.71
CA LYS A 300 -2.05 19.97 -5.43
C LYS A 300 -2.33 20.47 -4.00
N HIS A 301 -2.85 19.70 -3.05
CA HIS A 301 -3.07 20.22 -1.68
C HIS A 301 -1.88 19.96 -0.75
N ARG A 302 -0.78 20.72 -0.94
CA ARG A 302 0.24 20.90 0.10
C ARG A 302 -0.31 21.88 1.12
N GLY A 303 -1.10 21.39 2.08
CA GLY A 303 -1.69 22.25 3.11
C GLY A 303 -2.71 21.51 3.98
N LYS A 304 -2.25 21.06 5.14
CA LYS A 304 -2.97 20.77 6.39
C LYS A 304 -4.09 19.73 6.51
N ASN A 305 -4.79 19.25 5.48
CA ASN A 305 -5.87 18.25 5.70
C ASN A 305 -5.93 17.15 4.62
N VAL A 306 -4.88 16.33 4.48
CA VAL A 306 -4.90 15.20 3.55
C VAL A 306 -5.42 13.94 4.24
N ILE A 307 -6.59 13.45 3.83
CA ILE A 307 -7.11 12.15 4.28
C ILE A 307 -6.42 11.03 3.49
N ASP A 308 -5.62 10.22 4.18
CA ASP A 308 -4.99 9.00 3.66
C ASP A 308 -6.01 7.85 3.52
N GLY A 309 -7.09 8.01 2.74
CA GLY A 309 -8.12 6.97 2.55
C GLY A 309 -8.73 6.41 3.85
N ALA A 310 -9.55 5.36 3.73
CA ALA A 310 -10.20 4.70 4.87
C ALA A 310 -9.24 3.81 5.68
N PHE A 311 -8.20 3.28 5.02
CA PHE A 311 -7.22 2.40 5.62
C PHE A 311 -5.84 3.03 5.58
N ARG A 312 -5.28 3.25 6.76
CA ARG A 312 -3.94 3.80 6.94
C ARG A 312 -3.06 2.77 7.61
N PHE A 313 -1.82 2.61 7.13
CA PHE A 313 -0.80 1.90 7.88
C PHE A 313 0.18 2.89 8.50
N PRO A 314 0.25 2.99 9.83
CA PRO A 314 1.18 3.90 10.48
C PRO A 314 2.64 3.51 10.18
N PRO A 315 3.53 4.50 9.97
CA PRO A 315 4.93 4.25 9.69
C PRO A 315 5.68 3.86 10.97
N TRP A 316 5.52 2.61 11.43
CA TRP A 316 6.10 2.13 12.69
C TRP A 316 7.61 2.32 12.83
N TYR A 317 8.35 2.50 11.74
CA TYR A 317 9.77 2.79 11.83
C TYR A 317 10.05 4.17 12.49
N LEU A 318 9.08 5.07 12.51
CA LEU A 318 9.13 6.34 13.22
C LEU A 318 8.67 6.24 14.67
N ALA A 319 8.00 5.15 15.06
CA ALA A 319 7.41 5.03 16.39
C ALA A 319 8.40 4.50 17.44
N THR A 320 8.24 4.89 18.70
CA THR A 320 8.97 4.31 19.83
C THR A 320 8.45 2.91 20.18
N PRO A 321 9.23 2.06 20.88
CA PRO A 321 8.73 0.79 21.41
C PRO A 321 7.50 0.96 22.31
N SER A 322 7.43 2.06 23.08
CA SER A 322 6.29 2.39 23.94
C SER A 322 5.03 2.64 23.10
N GLN A 323 5.11 3.54 22.10
CA GLN A 323 4.00 3.84 21.19
C GLN A 323 3.49 2.59 20.46
N TRP A 324 4.40 1.74 19.97
CA TRP A 324 4.01 0.48 19.34
C TRP A 324 3.26 -0.44 20.30
N THR A 325 3.70 -0.50 21.56
CA THR A 325 3.06 -1.32 22.60
C THR A 325 1.68 -0.78 22.97
N GLN A 326 1.56 0.54 23.18
CA GLN A 326 0.28 1.20 23.44
C GLN A 326 -0.71 0.96 22.29
N HIS A 327 -0.28 1.13 21.04
CA HIS A 327 -1.11 0.82 19.88
C HIS A 327 -1.53 -0.65 19.85
N HIS A 328 -0.61 -1.58 20.12
CA HIS A 328 -0.95 -2.99 20.19
C HIS A 328 -2.04 -3.23 21.24
N LEU A 329 -1.91 -2.66 22.43
CA LEU A 329 -2.88 -2.80 23.52
C LEU A 329 -4.24 -2.19 23.16
N ALA A 330 -4.25 -1.00 22.56
CA ALA A 330 -5.46 -0.28 22.15
C ALA A 330 -6.23 -0.99 21.02
N THR A 331 -5.52 -1.68 20.11
CA THR A 331 -6.13 -2.23 18.89
C THR A 331 -6.25 -3.76 18.86
N LYS A 332 -5.70 -4.49 19.85
CA LYS A 332 -5.64 -5.98 19.87
C LYS A 332 -6.98 -6.67 19.67
N SER A 333 -8.05 -6.02 20.10
CA SER A 333 -9.42 -6.52 20.24
C SER A 333 -10.38 -5.92 19.19
N LEU A 334 -9.93 -4.89 18.47
CA LEU A 334 -10.76 -4.17 17.51
C LEU A 334 -10.87 -4.94 16.20
N LYS A 335 -12.10 -5.05 15.69
CA LYS A 335 -12.34 -5.48 14.31
C LYS A 335 -11.71 -4.46 13.36
N LEU A 336 -11.09 -4.93 12.27
CA LEU A 336 -10.48 -4.03 11.26
C LEU A 336 -11.51 -3.05 10.69
N TYR A 337 -12.70 -3.56 10.39
CA TYR A 337 -13.83 -2.82 9.87
C TYR A 337 -15.13 -3.46 10.37
N GLN A 338 -16.22 -2.69 10.34
CA GLN A 338 -17.57 -3.16 10.65
C GLN A 338 -18.56 -2.63 9.60
N PHE A 339 -19.28 -3.55 8.96
CA PHE A 339 -20.41 -3.21 8.09
C PHE A 339 -21.61 -2.74 8.91
N TRP A 340 -22.45 -1.91 8.30
CA TRP A 340 -23.72 -1.46 8.87
C TRP A 340 -24.74 -1.17 7.76
N GLY A 341 -26.03 -1.35 8.05
CA GLY A 341 -27.12 -1.10 7.11
C GLY A 341 -27.11 -2.08 5.92
N ASP A 342 -27.42 -1.59 4.71
CA ASP A 342 -27.60 -2.44 3.52
C ASP A 342 -26.35 -3.24 3.15
N TRP A 343 -25.16 -2.72 3.43
CA TRP A 343 -23.90 -3.44 3.27
C TRP A 343 -23.85 -4.74 4.06
N GLU A 344 -24.48 -4.79 5.24
CA GLU A 344 -24.55 -6.00 6.05
C GLU A 344 -25.50 -7.02 5.45
N LYS A 345 -26.65 -6.58 4.90
CA LYS A 345 -27.57 -7.44 4.17
C LYS A 345 -26.92 -8.00 2.90
N LEU A 346 -26.37 -7.14 2.05
CA LEU A 346 -25.65 -7.55 0.84
C LEU A 346 -24.51 -8.51 1.17
N TYR A 347 -23.75 -8.26 2.25
CA TYR A 347 -22.69 -9.15 2.69
C TYR A 347 -23.19 -10.53 3.15
N ASN A 348 -24.35 -10.59 3.80
CA ASN A 348 -24.94 -11.83 4.34
C ASN A 348 -25.77 -12.61 3.31
N GLU A 349 -26.48 -11.90 2.43
CA GLU A 349 -27.29 -12.40 1.31
C GLU A 349 -26.41 -12.86 0.14
N CYS A 350 -25.22 -12.25 -0.01
CA CYS A 350 -24.17 -12.84 -0.83
C CYS A 350 -23.89 -14.23 -0.27
N PRO A 351 -24.18 -15.31 -1.03
CA PRO A 351 -24.46 -16.63 -0.49
C PRO A 351 -23.38 -17.08 0.49
N THR A 352 -23.67 -16.90 1.78
CA THR A 352 -22.84 -17.37 2.86
C THR A 352 -23.02 -18.87 2.92
N SER A 353 -22.10 -19.54 2.25
CA SER A 353 -21.94 -20.97 2.19
C SER A 353 -22.08 -21.69 3.53
N LYS A 354 -23.28 -22.20 3.83
CA LYS A 354 -23.40 -23.58 4.31
C LYS A 354 -23.29 -24.58 3.16
N SER A 355 -23.61 -24.16 1.93
CA SER A 355 -23.09 -24.78 0.71
C SER A 355 -21.71 -24.22 0.43
N LYS A 356 -20.61 -24.92 0.80
CA LYS A 356 -19.24 -24.55 0.39
C LYS A 356 -19.29 -23.93 -1.01
N PRO A 357 -18.83 -22.69 -1.22
CA PRO A 357 -19.20 -21.97 -2.42
C PRO A 357 -18.66 -22.77 -3.61
N LYS A 358 -19.54 -23.26 -4.50
CA LYS A 358 -19.12 -23.87 -5.78
C LYS A 358 -18.32 -22.91 -6.67
N GLY A 359 -18.18 -21.63 -6.26
CA GLY A 359 -17.35 -20.61 -6.91
C GLY A 359 -16.19 -20.05 -6.07
N PHE A 360 -16.04 -20.40 -4.78
CA PHE A 360 -14.79 -20.10 -4.08
C PHE A 360 -13.79 -21.13 -4.56
N VAL A 361 -13.06 -20.74 -5.60
CA VAL A 361 -11.89 -21.42 -6.12
C VAL A 361 -11.14 -22.03 -4.93
N ASN A 362 -11.29 -23.35 -4.79
CA ASN A 362 -10.80 -24.15 -3.69
C ASN A 362 -9.37 -23.70 -3.36
N ALA A 363 -8.92 -23.69 -2.10
CA ALA A 363 -7.55 -23.25 -1.80
C ALA A 363 -6.50 -24.00 -2.65
N SER A 364 -6.80 -25.23 -3.07
CA SER A 364 -6.05 -26.01 -4.08
C SER A 364 -6.15 -25.45 -5.51
N VAL A 365 -7.32 -25.00 -5.98
CA VAL A 365 -7.51 -24.32 -7.27
C VAL A 365 -6.96 -22.89 -7.25
N ARG A 366 -6.97 -22.17 -6.11
CA ARG A 366 -6.29 -20.88 -5.93
C ARG A 366 -4.78 -21.08 -5.94
N ARG A 367 -4.26 -22.11 -5.28
CA ARG A 367 -2.85 -22.51 -5.39
C ARG A 367 -2.51 -22.98 -6.82
N GLY A 368 -3.42 -23.66 -7.51
CA GLY A 368 -3.28 -24.11 -8.89
C GLY A 368 -3.24 -22.95 -9.88
N ARG A 369 -4.19 -22.00 -9.79
CA ARG A 369 -4.21 -20.76 -10.57
C ARG A 369 -3.07 -19.82 -10.21
N TYR A 370 -2.69 -19.75 -8.93
CA TYR A 370 -1.54 -18.96 -8.51
C TYR A 370 -0.24 -19.59 -9.02
N LYS A 371 -0.09 -20.92 -8.98
CA LYS A 371 1.07 -21.62 -9.54
C LYS A 371 1.10 -21.53 -11.07
N SER A 372 -0.04 -21.66 -11.75
CA SER A 372 -0.10 -21.49 -13.21
C SER A 372 0.16 -20.05 -13.62
N GLN A 373 -0.37 -19.06 -12.90
CA GLN A 373 -0.08 -17.65 -13.16
C GLN A 373 1.34 -17.26 -12.75
N LEU A 374 1.89 -17.83 -11.67
CA LEU A 374 3.28 -17.63 -11.29
C LEU A 374 4.17 -18.24 -12.38
N ASN A 375 3.87 -19.44 -12.86
CA ASN A 375 4.55 -20.03 -14.02
C ASN A 375 4.42 -19.15 -15.26
N LEU A 376 3.25 -18.54 -15.51
CA LEU A 376 3.04 -17.64 -16.65
C LEU A 376 3.83 -16.33 -16.50
N ILE A 377 3.86 -15.75 -15.30
CA ILE A 377 4.65 -14.57 -14.98
C ILE A 377 6.13 -14.88 -15.07
N THR A 378 6.59 -16.00 -14.50
CA THR A 378 7.97 -16.48 -14.58
C THR A 378 8.36 -16.77 -16.02
N ALA A 379 7.49 -17.38 -16.82
CA ALA A 379 7.72 -17.62 -18.25
C ALA A 379 7.76 -16.32 -19.05
N ASN A 380 6.86 -15.36 -18.78
CA ASN A 380 6.87 -14.06 -19.44
C ASN A 380 8.09 -13.23 -19.06
N ASN A 381 8.47 -13.22 -17.77
CA ASN A 381 9.69 -12.57 -17.29
C ASN A 381 10.93 -13.24 -17.90
N ARG A 382 10.96 -14.57 -18.00
CA ARG A 382 12.05 -15.31 -18.65
C ARG A 382 12.15 -14.96 -20.14
N ARG A 383 11.03 -14.96 -20.87
CA ARG A 383 10.98 -14.54 -22.28
C ARG A 383 11.41 -13.08 -22.45
N GLN A 384 11.04 -12.21 -21.51
CA GLN A 384 11.46 -10.81 -21.54
C GLN A 384 12.96 -10.66 -21.25
N TYR A 385 13.50 -11.42 -20.31
CA TYR A 385 14.93 -11.48 -20.02
C TYR A 385 15.74 -12.02 -21.21
N GLU A 386 15.29 -13.12 -21.81
CA GLU A 386 15.89 -13.67 -23.04
C GLU A 386 15.83 -12.65 -24.18
N LYS A 387 14.72 -11.92 -24.35
CA LYS A 387 14.62 -10.81 -25.30
C LYS A 387 15.60 -9.68 -25.01
N GLU A 388 15.78 -9.31 -23.74
CA GLU A 388 16.73 -8.26 -23.33
C GLU A 388 18.19 -8.69 -23.54
N GLN A 389 18.54 -9.95 -23.24
CA GLN A 389 19.85 -10.51 -23.53
C GLN A 389 20.14 -10.59 -25.03
N ASN A 390 19.17 -11.08 -25.82
CA ASN A 390 19.29 -11.11 -27.28
C ASN A 390 19.44 -9.69 -27.85
N LEU A 391 18.74 -8.71 -27.27
CA LEU A 391 18.90 -7.32 -27.66
C LEU A 391 20.29 -6.77 -27.33
N GLU A 392 20.88 -7.11 -26.17
CA GLU A 392 22.25 -6.70 -25.83
C GLU A 392 23.31 -7.32 -26.74
N ILE A 393 23.15 -8.60 -27.11
CA ILE A 393 24.01 -9.27 -28.09
C ILE A 393 23.92 -8.55 -29.44
N LEU A 394 22.70 -8.19 -29.87
CA LEU A 394 22.49 -7.42 -31.09
C LEU A 394 23.08 -6.02 -31.01
N ILE A 395 22.94 -5.31 -29.89
CA ILE A 395 23.56 -3.99 -29.69
C ILE A 395 25.07 -4.09 -29.83
N THR A 396 25.68 -5.11 -29.23
CA THR A 396 27.13 -5.33 -29.31
C THR A 396 27.57 -5.52 -30.76
N ARG A 397 26.81 -6.28 -31.56
CA ARG A 397 27.09 -6.50 -32.99
C ARG A 397 26.84 -5.26 -33.85
N ILE A 398 25.81 -4.48 -33.52
CA ILE A 398 25.42 -3.30 -34.31
C ILE A 398 26.27 -2.06 -33.96
N ARG A 399 26.82 -1.98 -32.76
CA ARG A 399 27.54 -0.79 -32.28
C ARG A 399 28.63 -0.30 -33.26
N PRO A 400 29.46 -1.17 -33.89
CA PRO A 400 30.42 -0.73 -34.92
C PRO A 400 29.75 -0.09 -36.14
N ILE A 401 28.64 -0.66 -36.62
CA ILE A 401 27.86 -0.15 -37.76
C ILE A 401 27.27 1.22 -37.42
N TRP A 402 26.72 1.34 -36.22
CA TRP A 402 26.18 2.60 -35.71
C TRP A 402 27.23 3.70 -35.67
N VAL A 403 28.43 3.41 -35.15
CA VAL A 403 29.55 4.37 -35.10
C VAL A 403 29.98 4.81 -36.52
N LYS A 404 30.12 3.87 -37.47
CA LYS A 404 30.40 4.22 -38.88
C LYS A 404 29.33 5.11 -39.49
N LEU A 405 28.06 4.81 -39.24
CA LEU A 405 26.93 5.62 -39.73
C LEU A 405 26.91 7.02 -39.09
N CYS A 406 27.17 7.14 -37.79
CA CYS A 406 27.27 8.43 -37.10
C CYS A 406 28.46 9.27 -37.59
N ASN A 407 29.57 8.64 -37.99
CA ASN A 407 30.73 9.35 -38.51
C ASN A 407 30.52 9.83 -39.95
N SER A 408 29.77 9.08 -40.76
CA SER A 408 29.49 9.41 -42.17
C SER A 408 28.34 10.39 -42.34
N LEU A 409 27.32 10.29 -41.50
CA LEU A 409 26.17 11.17 -41.49
C LEU A 409 26.43 12.23 -40.42
N LYS A 410 26.53 13.50 -40.79
CA LYS A 410 26.62 14.63 -39.83
C LYS A 410 25.39 14.76 -38.89
N ARG A 411 24.56 13.73 -38.77
CA ARG A 411 23.34 13.61 -37.97
C ARG A 411 23.16 12.17 -37.49
N ARG A 412 22.41 11.99 -36.39
CA ARG A 412 22.11 10.65 -35.86
C ARG A 412 21.33 9.81 -36.90
N PRO A 413 21.74 8.56 -37.18
CA PRO A 413 21.07 7.71 -38.16
C PRO A 413 19.64 7.37 -37.73
N GLY A 414 18.71 7.33 -38.70
CA GLY A 414 17.35 6.82 -38.47
C GLY A 414 17.29 5.30 -38.44
N TRP A 415 16.22 4.75 -37.87
CA TRP A 415 16.04 3.29 -37.70
C TRP A 415 16.03 2.53 -39.03
N LEU A 416 15.48 3.14 -40.08
CA LEU A 416 15.41 2.53 -41.41
C LEU A 416 16.80 2.37 -42.05
N LEU A 417 17.68 3.34 -41.80
CA LEU A 417 19.04 3.33 -42.32
C LEU A 417 19.93 2.34 -41.55
N LEU A 418 19.80 2.31 -40.22
CA LEU A 418 20.46 1.31 -39.39
C LEU A 418 20.04 -0.11 -39.78
N LEU A 419 18.74 -0.32 -40.01
CA LEU A 419 18.18 -1.60 -40.44
C LEU A 419 18.79 -2.06 -41.77
N ARG A 420 18.78 -1.20 -42.80
CA ARG A 420 19.37 -1.53 -44.11
C ARG A 420 20.85 -1.86 -43.98
N LYS A 421 21.61 -1.01 -43.28
CA LYS A 421 23.05 -1.20 -43.17
C LYS A 421 23.44 -2.43 -42.36
N ALA A 422 22.67 -2.74 -41.31
CA ALA A 422 22.86 -3.96 -40.54
C ALA A 422 22.63 -5.21 -41.41
N ASN A 423 21.57 -5.22 -42.21
CA ASN A 423 21.29 -6.34 -43.12
C ASN A 423 22.35 -6.46 -44.23
N GLU A 424 22.86 -5.34 -44.76
CA GLU A 424 24.00 -5.33 -45.71
C GLU A 424 25.27 -5.94 -45.09
N GLU A 425 25.53 -5.70 -43.80
CA GLU A 425 26.67 -6.27 -43.06
C GLU A 425 26.35 -7.66 -42.45
N GLY A 426 25.28 -8.32 -42.92
CA GLY A 426 24.94 -9.69 -42.53
C GLY A 426 24.34 -9.84 -41.13
N VAL A 427 23.94 -8.73 -40.49
CA VAL A 427 23.26 -8.73 -39.20
C VAL A 427 21.75 -8.63 -39.44
N ASP A 428 21.06 -9.76 -39.42
CA ASP A 428 19.61 -9.81 -39.61
C ASP A 428 18.89 -9.05 -38.49
N LEU A 429 18.25 -7.94 -38.87
CA LEU A 429 17.43 -7.12 -37.99
C LEU A 429 15.99 -7.06 -38.48
N SER A 430 15.06 -7.16 -37.55
CA SER A 430 13.69 -6.68 -37.75
C SER A 430 13.59 -5.16 -37.53
N GLU A 431 12.59 -4.54 -38.16
CA GLU A 431 12.20 -3.16 -37.89
C GLU A 431 12.02 -2.85 -36.40
N ARG A 432 11.35 -3.76 -35.67
CA ARG A 432 11.08 -3.59 -34.25
C ARG A 432 12.38 -3.58 -33.42
N GLN A 433 13.34 -4.44 -33.75
CA GLN A 433 14.64 -4.47 -33.09
C GLN A 433 15.43 -3.20 -33.39
N SER A 434 15.44 -2.74 -34.64
CA SER A 434 16.13 -1.51 -35.05
C SER A 434 15.66 -0.30 -34.24
N ARG A 435 14.33 -0.09 -34.14
CA ARG A 435 13.75 0.99 -33.33
C ARG A 435 14.15 0.89 -31.85
N GLY A 436 14.16 -0.32 -31.29
CA GLY A 436 14.55 -0.57 -29.90
C GLY A 436 16.03 -0.27 -29.64
N ILE A 437 16.90 -0.65 -30.56
CA ILE A 437 18.36 -0.46 -30.46
C ILE A 437 18.74 1.01 -30.56
N ILE A 438 18.18 1.76 -31.52
CA ILE A 438 18.40 3.21 -31.61
C ILE A 438 18.01 3.93 -30.33
N LYS A 439 16.88 3.56 -29.73
CA LYS A 439 16.45 4.17 -28.47
C LYS A 439 17.46 3.94 -27.34
N ARG A 440 18.16 2.79 -27.32
CA ARG A 440 19.21 2.53 -26.32
C ARG A 440 20.50 3.27 -26.66
N LEU A 441 21.00 3.13 -27.88
CA LEU A 441 22.25 3.78 -28.35
C LEU A 441 22.19 5.31 -28.31
N ASN A 442 21.00 5.92 -28.37
CA ASN A 442 20.83 7.37 -28.25
C ASN A 442 20.89 7.89 -26.81
N ASN A 443 20.69 7.01 -25.82
CA ASN A 443 20.70 7.33 -24.40
C ASN A 443 22.05 7.00 -23.73
N GLU A 444 22.92 6.28 -24.45
CA GLU A 444 24.37 6.20 -24.18
C GLU A 444 25.04 7.43 -24.80
#